data_AF-M1EHT4-F1
#
_entry.id   AF-M1EHT4-F1
#
_cell.length_a   1.000
_cell.length_b   1.000
_cell.length_c   1.000
_cell.angle_alpha   90.00
_cell.angle_beta   90.00
_cell.angle_gamma   90.00
#
_symmetry.space_group_name_H-M   'P 1'
#
loop_
_entity.id
_entity.type
_entity.pdbx_description
1 polymer ?
#
loop_
_entity_poly.entity_id
_entity_poly.type
_entity_poly.pdbx_seq_one_letter_code
_entity_poly.pdbx_strand_id
1 'polypeptide(L)'
;DLALRCLVETYAASCEERNEEPLAKRIKNDKTGKEINTVAKKGNEKNVPEKWSPVAGIVIALCCHHRCDWRHYVGKEYFRALGLGAVEFHYFQRMSSWATCGMRKTSLEASSLSTKRKDEQNDDSEEHDDGGCQITDESSGSAPGFLTVEEKKKIGHLCKLLIDQGRVEYLRQKGFSPALQYYTDPLVSLENVLLTALPNHSSSPETT
;
A
#
# COMPACT_ATOMS: atom_id res chain seq x y z
N ASP A 1 3.85 2.57 7.88
CA ASP A 1 3.66 1.10 7.84
C ASP A 1 3.53 0.45 9.23
N LEU A 2 3.30 1.21 10.31
CA LEU A 2 3.16 0.64 11.66
C LEU A 2 2.11 -0.48 11.75
N ALA A 3 0.95 -0.32 11.10
CA ALA A 3 -0.09 -1.35 11.07
C ALA A 3 0.37 -2.67 10.42
N LEU A 4 1.15 -2.62 9.34
CA LEU A 4 1.73 -3.80 8.68
C LEU A 4 2.73 -4.51 9.60
N ARG A 5 3.53 -3.74 10.36
CA ARG A 5 4.43 -4.29 11.38
C ARG A 5 3.66 -4.97 12.52
N CYS A 6 2.65 -4.32 13.10
CA CYS A 6 1.86 -4.90 14.18
C CYS A 6 1.09 -6.16 13.74
N LEU A 7 0.57 -6.18 12.51
CA LEU A 7 -0.14 -7.33 11.95
C LEU A 7 0.78 -8.55 11.77
N VAL A 8 2.03 -8.34 11.35
CA VAL A 8 2.96 -9.43 11.01
C VAL A 8 3.84 -9.86 12.18
N GLU A 9 4.25 -8.94 13.06
CA GLU A 9 5.14 -9.25 14.20
C GLU A 9 4.34 -9.47 15.49
N THR A 10 3.52 -8.50 15.89
CA THR A 10 2.84 -8.52 17.20
C THR A 10 1.71 -9.55 17.26
N TYR A 11 0.89 -9.65 16.21
CA TYR A 11 -0.21 -10.62 16.20
C TYR A 11 0.29 -12.06 16.17
N ALA A 12 1.31 -12.34 15.35
CA ALA A 12 1.96 -13.65 15.26
C ALA A 12 2.54 -14.12 16.60
N ALA A 13 3.39 -13.30 17.24
CA ALA A 13 3.95 -13.60 18.56
C ALA A 13 2.84 -13.87 19.60
N SER A 14 1.77 -13.07 19.60
CA SER A 14 0.67 -13.23 20.54
C SER A 14 -0.11 -14.54 20.38
N CYS A 15 -0.05 -15.19 19.21
CA CYS A 15 -0.65 -16.51 18.97
C CYS A 15 0.30 -17.65 19.38
N GLU A 16 1.61 -17.50 19.15
CA GLU A 16 2.62 -18.43 19.66
C GLU A 16 2.63 -18.49 21.19
N GLU A 17 2.43 -17.35 21.87
CA GLU A 17 2.36 -17.28 23.34
C GLU A 17 1.10 -17.91 23.95
N ARG A 18 -0.07 -17.82 23.28
CA ARG A 18 -1.35 -18.22 23.90
C ARG A 18 -1.72 -19.70 23.75
N ASN A 19 -1.24 -20.41 22.73
CA ASN A 19 -1.75 -21.74 22.35
C ASN A 19 -3.29 -21.80 22.13
N GLU A 20 -3.94 -20.66 21.92
CA GLU A 20 -5.38 -20.58 21.65
C GLU A 20 -5.64 -20.40 20.15
N GLU A 21 -6.52 -21.24 19.62
CA GLU A 21 -7.01 -21.18 18.24
C GLU A 21 -7.72 -19.84 17.98
N PRO A 22 -7.43 -19.12 16.87
CA PRO A 22 -7.99 -17.79 16.65
C PRO A 22 -9.53 -17.81 16.62
N LEU A 23 -10.16 -17.12 17.57
CA LEU A 23 -11.62 -17.02 17.67
C LEU A 23 -12.24 -16.67 16.31
N ALA A 24 -12.96 -17.64 15.75
CA ALA A 24 -13.53 -17.54 14.41
C ALA A 24 -14.34 -16.24 14.26
N LYS A 25 -14.05 -15.46 13.21
CA LYS A 25 -14.74 -14.19 12.95
C LYS A 25 -16.25 -14.42 12.99
N ARG A 26 -16.93 -13.75 13.92
CA ARG A 26 -18.39 -13.86 14.12
C ARG A 26 -19.13 -13.52 12.83
N ILE A 27 -19.47 -14.55 12.05
CA ILE A 27 -20.27 -14.40 10.84
C ILE A 27 -21.61 -13.83 11.29
N LYS A 28 -21.93 -12.60 10.86
CA LYS A 28 -23.20 -11.95 11.16
C LYS A 28 -24.28 -12.50 10.23
N ASN A 29 -24.61 -13.78 10.42
CA ASN A 29 -25.82 -14.37 9.89
C ASN A 29 -27.01 -13.66 10.57
N ASP A 30 -27.64 -12.76 9.83
CA ASP A 30 -28.97 -12.28 10.17
C ASP A 30 -29.99 -13.43 10.01
N LYS A 31 -31.10 -13.36 10.74
CA LYS A 31 -32.24 -14.30 10.77
C LYS A 31 -32.03 -15.64 11.51
N THR A 32 -32.40 -15.58 12.79
CA THR A 32 -33.35 -16.54 13.42
C THR A 32 -32.99 -18.03 13.46
N GLY A 33 -32.14 -18.38 14.44
CA GLY A 33 -32.50 -19.32 15.50
C GLY A 33 -32.84 -20.79 15.18
N LYS A 34 -31.90 -21.68 15.51
CA LYS A 34 -32.18 -22.83 16.40
C LYS A 34 -30.91 -23.33 17.09
N GLU A 35 -31.06 -23.80 18.32
CA GLU A 35 -29.99 -24.53 19.02
C GLU A 35 -29.86 -25.95 18.47
N ILE A 36 -28.63 -26.45 18.35
CA ILE A 36 -28.34 -27.88 18.28
C ILE A 36 -26.98 -28.14 18.93
N ASN A 37 -26.98 -28.82 20.07
CA ASN A 37 -25.76 -29.26 20.76
C ASN A 37 -25.25 -30.55 20.10
N THR A 38 -24.11 -30.50 19.41
CA THR A 38 -23.43 -31.69 18.87
C THR A 38 -22.10 -31.94 19.58
N VAL A 39 -22.12 -32.86 20.54
CA VAL A 39 -20.91 -33.37 21.19
C VAL A 39 -20.08 -34.16 20.17
N ALA A 40 -18.91 -33.64 19.81
CA ALA A 40 -17.95 -34.31 18.94
C ALA A 40 -16.91 -35.10 19.77
N LYS A 41 -16.52 -36.29 19.28
CA LYS A 41 -15.61 -37.20 20.00
C LYS A 41 -14.20 -36.63 20.15
N LYS A 42 -13.58 -36.91 21.29
CA LYS A 42 -12.15 -36.70 21.54
C LYS A 42 -11.31 -37.75 20.78
N GLY A 43 -10.92 -37.43 19.55
CA GLY A 43 -9.93 -38.20 18.78
C GLY A 43 -8.52 -37.94 19.33
N ASN A 44 -7.73 -39.00 19.51
CA ASN A 44 -6.36 -38.90 20.05
C ASN A 44 -5.32 -39.05 18.94
N GLU A 45 -5.25 -38.05 18.06
CA GLU A 45 -4.24 -37.98 17.01
C GLU A 45 -3.07 -37.11 17.47
N LYS A 46 -1.84 -37.55 17.17
CA LYS A 46 -0.61 -36.88 17.60
C LYS A 46 -0.33 -35.69 16.67
N ASN A 47 -1.08 -34.61 16.87
CA ASN A 47 -0.89 -33.37 16.13
C ASN A 47 0.55 -32.86 16.29
N VAL A 48 1.33 -32.97 15.22
CA VAL A 48 2.49 -32.10 15.01
C VAL A 48 1.93 -30.68 14.91
N PRO A 49 2.49 -29.69 15.63
CA PRO A 49 2.02 -28.31 15.51
C PRO A 49 2.37 -27.76 14.11
N GLU A 50 1.43 -27.86 13.17
CA GLU A 50 1.52 -27.10 11.93
C GLU A 50 1.61 -25.62 12.27
N LYS A 51 2.62 -24.92 11.76
CA LYS A 51 2.84 -23.50 12.07
C LYS A 51 1.95 -22.61 11.21
N TRP A 52 0.65 -22.63 11.50
CA TRP A 52 -0.34 -21.76 10.83
C TRP A 52 -0.05 -20.29 11.15
N SER A 53 0.10 -19.47 10.11
CA SER A 53 0.05 -18.01 10.26
C SER A 53 -1.36 -17.61 10.72
N PRO A 54 -1.52 -16.87 11.84
CA PRO A 54 -2.83 -16.39 12.27
C PRO A 54 -3.37 -15.29 11.33
N VAL A 55 -2.54 -14.79 10.41
CA VAL A 55 -2.92 -13.90 9.31
C VAL A 55 -3.06 -14.73 8.04
N ALA A 56 -4.28 -15.10 7.67
CA ALA A 56 -4.57 -15.89 6.45
C ALA A 56 -4.28 -15.13 5.13
N GLY A 57 -4.14 -13.81 5.18
CA GLY A 57 -3.81 -12.98 4.02
C GLY A 57 -3.79 -11.50 4.35
N ILE A 58 -3.10 -10.71 3.52
CA ILE A 58 -2.88 -9.27 3.66
C ILE A 58 -3.29 -8.60 2.34
N VAL A 59 -4.07 -7.52 2.43
CA VAL A 59 -4.48 -6.68 1.30
C VAL A 59 -4.42 -5.22 1.73
N ILE A 60 -3.60 -4.40 1.06
CA ILE A 60 -3.35 -2.99 1.40
C ILE A 60 -3.33 -2.16 0.12
N ALA A 61 -4.18 -1.13 0.03
CA ALA A 61 -4.09 -0.12 -1.02
C ALA A 61 -2.90 0.82 -0.75
N LEU A 62 -2.05 1.04 -1.76
CA LEU A 62 -0.80 1.78 -1.65
C LEU A 62 -0.95 3.15 -2.31
N CYS A 63 -1.30 4.17 -1.53
CA CYS A 63 -1.53 5.54 -2.01
C CYS A 63 -0.81 6.63 -1.18
N CYS A 64 -0.72 6.45 0.15
CA CYS A 64 -0.18 7.45 1.07
C CYS A 64 1.36 7.44 1.17
N HIS A 65 2.10 7.20 0.09
CA HIS A 65 3.58 7.18 0.08
C HIS A 65 4.18 8.47 0.65
N HIS A 66 3.60 9.61 0.31
CA HIS A 66 3.98 10.94 0.82
C HIS A 66 3.77 11.12 2.35
N ARG A 67 3.04 10.22 3.02
CA ARG A 67 2.85 10.20 4.50
C ARG A 67 3.66 9.10 5.19
N CYS A 68 4.53 8.41 4.47
CA CYS A 68 5.31 7.31 5.01
C CYS A 68 6.54 7.84 5.75
N ASP A 69 6.53 7.77 7.08
CA ASP A 69 7.65 8.16 7.93
C ASP A 69 8.68 7.02 8.07
N TRP A 70 9.97 7.35 7.93
CA TRP A 70 11.08 6.38 7.98
C TRP A 70 11.12 5.59 9.29
N ARG A 71 10.77 6.19 10.44
CA ARG A 71 10.79 5.48 11.74
C ARG A 71 9.85 4.28 11.73
N HIS A 72 8.72 4.40 11.03
CA HIS A 72 7.66 3.40 10.93
C HIS A 72 7.67 2.58 9.64
N TYR A 73 8.58 2.86 8.71
CA TYR A 73 8.76 2.10 7.47
C TYR A 73 9.38 0.72 7.76
N VAL A 74 8.90 -0.31 7.07
CA VAL A 74 9.34 -1.70 7.28
C VAL A 74 10.50 -2.11 6.35
N GLY A 75 10.56 -1.56 5.13
CA GLY A 75 11.56 -1.92 4.12
C GLY A 75 12.95 -1.31 4.32
N LYS A 76 13.35 -0.98 5.56
CA LYS A 76 14.63 -0.33 5.88
C LYS A 76 15.83 -1.15 5.44
N GLU A 77 15.75 -2.47 5.60
CA GLU A 77 16.84 -3.38 5.23
C GLU A 77 17.01 -3.47 3.71
N TYR A 78 15.91 -3.43 2.95
CA TYR A 78 15.95 -3.34 1.49
C TYR A 78 16.59 -2.03 1.03
N PHE A 79 16.26 -0.89 1.64
CA PHE A 79 16.93 0.39 1.38
C PHE A 79 18.42 0.32 1.74
N ARG A 80 18.77 -0.21 2.92
CA ARG A 80 20.17 -0.33 3.37
C ARG A 80 21.01 -1.23 2.46
N ALA A 81 20.44 -2.31 1.93
CA ALA A 81 21.09 -3.19 0.95
C ALA A 81 21.39 -2.50 -0.39
N LEU A 82 20.65 -1.44 -0.74
CA LEU A 82 20.89 -0.57 -1.89
C LEU A 82 21.82 0.62 -1.57
N GLY A 83 22.36 0.71 -0.35
CA GLY A 83 23.16 1.85 0.12
C GLY A 83 22.34 3.10 0.47
N LEU A 84 21.02 2.97 0.61
CA LEU A 84 20.09 4.08 0.86
C LEU A 84 19.71 4.15 2.35
N GLY A 85 19.59 5.35 2.88
CA GLY A 85 19.20 5.63 4.27
C GLY A 85 17.95 6.50 4.38
N ALA A 86 17.81 7.15 5.55
CA ALA A 86 16.66 7.98 5.89
C ALA A 86 16.55 9.25 5.03
N VAL A 87 17.69 9.80 4.59
CA VAL A 87 17.77 11.03 3.80
C VAL A 87 17.29 10.78 2.37
N GLU A 88 17.77 9.70 1.77
CA GLU A 88 17.39 9.26 0.42
C GLU A 88 15.92 8.85 0.43
N PHE A 89 15.47 8.10 1.43
CA PHE A 89 14.07 7.75 1.63
C PHE A 89 13.17 9.00 1.71
N HIS A 90 13.57 10.06 2.43
CA HIS A 90 12.82 11.32 2.48
C HIS A 90 12.72 11.98 1.09
N TYR A 91 13.77 11.98 0.28
CA TYR A 91 13.70 12.48 -1.09
C TYR A 91 12.76 11.65 -1.98
N PHE A 92 12.84 10.31 -1.95
CA PHE A 92 11.89 9.45 -2.68
C PHE A 92 10.46 9.61 -2.17
N GLN A 93 10.26 9.77 -0.85
CA GLN A 93 8.96 10.03 -0.24
C GLN A 93 8.36 11.37 -0.72
N ARG A 94 9.17 12.43 -0.88
CA ARG A 94 8.70 13.70 -1.48
C ARG A 94 8.41 13.56 -2.96
N MET A 95 9.34 12.98 -3.75
CA MET A 95 9.15 12.78 -5.20
C MET A 95 7.99 11.83 -5.54
N SER A 96 7.57 10.96 -4.62
CA SER A 96 6.43 10.06 -4.82
C SER A 96 5.11 10.78 -5.16
N SER A 97 4.93 12.04 -4.75
CA SER A 97 3.75 12.85 -5.10
C SER A 97 3.66 13.15 -6.59
N TRP A 98 4.79 13.21 -7.31
CA TRP A 98 4.82 13.53 -8.74
C TRP A 98 4.05 12.51 -9.60
N ALA A 99 3.85 11.28 -9.10
CA ALA A 99 3.05 10.25 -9.77
C ALA A 99 1.59 10.67 -10.04
N THR A 100 1.03 11.58 -9.24
CA THR A 100 -0.36 12.07 -9.37
C THR A 100 -0.47 13.49 -9.94
N CYS A 101 0.66 14.15 -10.22
CA CYS A 101 0.70 15.42 -10.94
C CYS A 101 0.26 15.25 -12.40
N GLY A 102 -1.06 15.29 -12.65
CA GLY A 102 -1.62 15.23 -14.01
C GLY A 102 -3.15 15.16 -14.11
N MET A 103 -3.87 14.78 -13.05
CA MET A 103 -5.32 14.54 -13.12
C MET A 103 -6.17 15.76 -13.56
N ARG A 104 -5.65 16.99 -13.46
CA ARG A 104 -6.42 18.22 -13.74
C ARG A 104 -6.88 18.39 -15.20
N LYS A 105 -6.30 17.68 -16.18
CA LYS A 105 -6.68 17.85 -17.60
C LYS A 105 -8.01 17.18 -17.99
N THR A 106 -8.50 16.15 -17.28
CA THR A 106 -9.69 15.39 -17.71
C THR A 106 -11.04 16.07 -17.48
N SER A 107 -11.10 17.13 -16.69
CA SER A 107 -12.36 17.85 -16.38
C SER A 107 -12.71 18.97 -17.38
N LEU A 108 -11.70 19.49 -18.11
CA LEU A 108 -11.86 20.66 -18.98
C LEU A 108 -12.42 20.29 -20.37
N GLU A 109 -11.96 19.18 -20.95
CA GLU A 109 -12.46 18.67 -22.24
C GLU A 109 -13.95 18.30 -22.21
N ALA A 110 -14.50 18.01 -21.02
CA ALA A 110 -15.92 17.70 -20.83
C ALA A 110 -16.82 18.92 -20.59
N SER A 111 -16.25 20.14 -20.52
CA SER A 111 -16.96 21.35 -20.03
C SER A 111 -16.77 22.61 -20.90
N SER A 112 -16.43 22.43 -22.18
CA SER A 112 -16.20 23.50 -23.18
C SER A 112 -17.45 24.29 -23.62
N LEU A 113 -18.47 24.43 -22.75
CA LEU A 113 -19.77 25.03 -23.07
C LEU A 113 -20.48 25.74 -21.90
N SER A 114 -19.81 26.64 -21.16
CA SER A 114 -20.44 27.90 -20.68
C SER A 114 -19.52 28.95 -20.02
N THR A 115 -19.66 30.19 -20.50
CA THR A 115 -19.72 31.47 -19.76
C THR A 115 -18.71 31.81 -18.64
N LYS A 116 -17.86 32.81 -18.91
CA LYS A 116 -17.02 33.54 -17.92
C LYS A 116 -17.84 34.19 -16.78
N ARG A 117 -17.27 34.26 -15.55
CA ARG A 117 -17.51 35.34 -14.55
C ARG A 117 -16.40 35.42 -13.46
N LYS A 118 -16.52 36.44 -12.59
CA LYS A 118 -15.58 36.94 -11.55
C LYS A 118 -16.36 37.25 -10.25
N ASP A 119 -15.78 37.39 -9.04
CA ASP A 119 -14.35 37.22 -8.69
C ASP A 119 -14.03 35.89 -7.94
N GLU A 120 -13.58 35.75 -6.68
CA GLU A 120 -13.31 36.67 -5.55
C GLU A 120 -12.32 36.01 -4.55
N GLN A 121 -12.16 36.51 -3.29
CA GLN A 121 -11.17 36.02 -2.31
C GLN A 121 -11.80 35.41 -1.03
N ASN A 122 -11.09 34.47 -0.37
CA ASN A 122 -10.79 34.60 1.07
C ASN A 122 -9.54 33.79 1.48
N ASP A 123 -9.00 34.10 2.66
CA ASP A 123 -7.70 33.67 3.21
C ASP A 123 -7.83 32.58 4.30
N ASP A 124 -6.89 31.61 4.30
CA ASP A 124 -6.30 31.01 5.52
C ASP A 124 -4.95 30.35 5.17
N SER A 125 -4.03 30.24 6.13
CA SER A 125 -2.59 30.05 5.89
C SER A 125 -2.06 28.62 6.10
N GLU A 126 -1.39 28.07 5.08
CA GLU A 126 -0.40 26.99 5.23
C GLU A 126 0.78 27.23 4.27
N GLU A 127 1.96 27.58 4.80
CA GLU A 127 3.16 27.76 3.98
C GLU A 127 3.74 26.41 3.52
N HIS A 128 3.33 25.99 2.33
CA HIS A 128 4.05 24.99 1.55
C HIS A 128 4.55 25.62 0.24
N ASP A 129 5.79 25.28 -0.12
CA ASP A 129 6.45 25.63 -1.38
C ASP A 129 5.77 24.92 -2.57
N ASP A 130 4.55 25.36 -2.90
CA ASP A 130 3.90 25.04 -4.16
C ASP A 130 4.56 25.88 -5.26
N GLY A 131 5.57 25.29 -5.89
CA GLY A 131 6.07 25.67 -7.21
C GLY A 131 5.01 25.42 -8.28
N GLY A 132 3.84 26.05 -8.12
CA GLY A 132 2.60 25.78 -8.80
C GLY A 132 2.71 26.07 -10.28
N CYS A 133 3.00 25.01 -11.06
CA CYS A 133 3.13 25.10 -12.51
C CYS A 133 1.76 25.39 -13.17
N GLN A 134 1.37 26.66 -13.17
CA GLN A 134 0.43 27.24 -14.12
C GLN A 134 1.11 27.32 -15.50
N ILE A 135 1.38 26.17 -16.10
CA ILE A 135 1.84 26.09 -17.48
C ILE A 135 0.60 26.03 -18.37
N THR A 136 0.35 27.15 -19.05
CA THR A 136 -0.45 27.16 -20.29
C THR A 136 0.19 26.21 -21.29
N ASP A 137 -0.63 25.39 -21.94
CA ASP A 137 -0.14 24.36 -22.87
C ASP A 137 0.54 24.95 -24.12
N GLU A 138 1.23 24.09 -24.87
CA GLU A 138 1.85 24.38 -26.18
C GLU A 138 2.99 25.43 -26.21
N SER A 139 4.19 25.01 -25.78
CA SER A 139 5.40 25.35 -26.53
C SER A 139 6.54 24.35 -26.34
N SER A 140 7.19 23.99 -27.45
CA SER A 140 8.30 23.04 -27.48
C SER A 140 9.57 23.65 -26.88
N GLY A 141 9.85 23.36 -25.60
CA GLY A 141 11.13 23.65 -24.98
C GLY A 141 11.10 23.74 -23.46
N SER A 142 11.29 22.62 -22.76
CA SER A 142 11.76 22.70 -21.37
C SER A 142 13.10 23.44 -21.35
N ALA A 143 13.21 24.45 -20.49
CA ALA A 143 14.48 25.14 -20.27
C ALA A 143 15.57 24.13 -19.82
N PRO A 144 16.81 24.20 -20.35
CA PRO A 144 17.85 23.23 -20.04
C PRO A 144 18.06 23.04 -18.53
N GLY A 145 17.75 21.84 -18.03
CA GLY A 145 17.83 21.48 -16.61
C GLY A 145 16.49 21.20 -15.92
N PHE A 146 15.34 21.51 -16.52
CA PHE A 146 14.02 21.23 -15.92
C PHE A 146 13.33 20.01 -16.53
N LEU A 147 13.00 19.04 -15.67
CA LEU A 147 12.23 17.83 -16.01
C LEU A 147 10.81 18.17 -16.49
N THR A 148 10.32 17.48 -17.53
CA THR A 148 8.93 17.60 -18.00
C THR A 148 7.93 17.05 -16.98
N VAL A 149 6.62 17.28 -17.21
CA VAL A 149 5.55 16.73 -16.36
C VAL A 149 5.55 15.19 -16.42
N GLU A 150 5.79 14.63 -17.60
CA GLU A 150 5.83 13.20 -17.89
C GLU A 150 7.05 12.54 -17.23
N GLU A 151 8.20 13.20 -17.27
CA GLU A 151 9.42 12.77 -16.57
C GLU A 151 9.24 12.80 -15.06
N LYS A 152 8.71 13.89 -14.50
CA LYS A 152 8.37 13.99 -13.06
C LYS A 152 7.39 12.88 -12.66
N LYS A 153 6.34 12.65 -13.45
CA LYS A 153 5.36 11.57 -13.21
C LYS A 153 6.02 10.19 -13.23
N LYS A 154 6.88 9.92 -14.21
CA LYS A 154 7.65 8.66 -14.32
C LYS A 154 8.57 8.46 -13.10
N ILE A 155 9.28 9.51 -12.68
CA ILE A 155 10.13 9.49 -11.48
C ILE A 155 9.27 9.23 -10.22
N GLY A 156 8.12 9.88 -10.08
CA GLY A 156 7.20 9.65 -8.96
C GLY A 156 6.70 8.21 -8.88
N HIS A 157 6.32 7.60 -10.01
CA HIS A 157 5.96 6.18 -10.06
C HIS A 157 7.12 5.26 -9.65
N LEU A 158 8.35 5.55 -10.09
CA LEU A 158 9.55 4.80 -9.67
C LEU A 158 9.85 4.97 -8.17
N CYS A 159 9.64 6.16 -7.61
CA CYS A 159 9.79 6.43 -6.17
C CYS A 159 8.77 5.64 -5.33
N LYS A 160 7.50 5.57 -5.77
CA LYS A 160 6.48 4.71 -5.15
C LYS A 160 6.90 3.25 -5.20
N LEU A 161 7.26 2.76 -6.40
CA LEU A 161 7.68 1.38 -6.61
C LEU A 161 8.87 0.98 -5.73
N LEU A 162 9.88 1.85 -5.56
CA LEU A 162 11.02 1.59 -4.68
C LEU A 162 10.60 1.41 -3.21
N ILE A 163 9.70 2.28 -2.72
CA ILE A 163 9.13 2.19 -1.36
C ILE A 163 8.28 0.92 -1.21
N ASP A 164 7.57 0.50 -2.26
CA ASP A 164 6.75 -0.70 -2.27
C ASP A 164 7.56 -2.00 -2.38
N GLN A 165 8.67 -2.02 -3.13
CA GLN A 165 9.56 -3.18 -3.16
C GLN A 165 10.15 -3.49 -1.78
N GLY A 166 10.45 -2.48 -0.94
CA GLY A 166 10.85 -2.73 0.45
C GLY A 166 9.72 -3.31 1.33
N ARG A 167 8.44 -3.12 0.97
CA ARG A 167 7.30 -3.75 1.65
C ARG A 167 7.10 -5.20 1.19
N VAL A 168 7.24 -5.44 -0.12
CA VAL A 168 7.26 -6.77 -0.74
C VAL A 168 8.38 -7.60 -0.12
N GLU A 169 9.59 -7.07 -0.05
CA GLU A 169 10.75 -7.81 0.47
C GLU A 169 10.65 -8.06 1.98
N TYR A 170 10.18 -7.08 2.77
CA TYR A 170 9.83 -7.31 4.18
C TYR A 170 8.81 -8.45 4.35
N LEU A 171 7.76 -8.51 3.53
CA LEU A 171 6.75 -9.58 3.61
C LEU A 171 7.30 -10.94 3.21
N ARG A 172 8.18 -11.00 2.19
CA ARG A 172 8.88 -12.23 1.79
C ARG A 172 9.72 -12.78 2.94
N GLN A 173 10.50 -11.92 3.60
CA GLN A 173 11.32 -12.28 4.76
C GLN A 173 10.50 -12.73 5.98
N LYS A 174 9.22 -12.36 6.05
CA LYS A 174 8.26 -12.78 7.09
C LYS A 174 7.44 -14.02 6.70
N GLY A 175 7.82 -14.74 5.63
CA GLY A 175 7.18 -16.01 5.25
C GLY A 175 5.88 -15.87 4.46
N PHE A 176 5.66 -14.75 3.78
CA PHE A 176 4.54 -14.57 2.86
C PHE A 176 5.01 -14.66 1.39
N SER A 177 4.05 -14.84 0.48
CA SER A 177 4.16 -14.64 -0.97
C SER A 177 3.47 -13.32 -1.35
N PRO A 178 4.23 -12.20 -1.41
CA PRO A 178 3.70 -10.88 -1.74
C PRO A 178 3.73 -10.57 -3.24
N ALA A 179 2.72 -9.85 -3.71
CA ALA A 179 2.61 -9.31 -5.06
C ALA A 179 2.05 -7.88 -5.04
N LEU A 180 2.48 -7.06 -6.01
CA LEU A 180 1.87 -5.78 -6.33
C LEU A 180 0.93 -5.96 -7.52
N GLN A 181 -0.31 -5.50 -7.39
CA GLN A 181 -1.37 -5.64 -8.39
C GLN A 181 -2.06 -4.29 -8.65
N TYR A 182 -2.78 -4.16 -9.76
CA TYR A 182 -3.62 -2.99 -10.03
C TYR A 182 -5.08 -3.32 -9.75
N TYR A 183 -5.76 -2.53 -8.92
CA TYR A 183 -7.15 -2.79 -8.51
C TYR A 183 -8.20 -1.98 -9.30
N THR A 184 -7.77 -0.99 -10.08
CA THR A 184 -8.65 -0.21 -10.96
C THR A 184 -7.83 0.41 -12.10
N ASP A 185 -8.52 0.94 -13.12
CA ASP A 185 -7.88 1.56 -14.27
C ASP A 185 -7.19 2.89 -13.88
N PRO A 186 -6.00 3.23 -14.44
CA PRO A 186 -5.32 4.51 -14.20
C PRO A 186 -6.15 5.77 -14.50
N LEU A 187 -7.17 5.67 -15.37
CA LEU A 187 -8.12 6.75 -15.68
C LEU A 187 -9.17 6.96 -14.57
N VAL A 188 -9.41 5.93 -13.75
CA VAL A 188 -10.30 6.00 -12.56
C VAL A 188 -9.50 6.44 -11.33
N SER A 189 -8.25 5.98 -11.17
CA SER A 189 -7.36 6.44 -10.12
C SER A 189 -5.88 6.29 -10.50
N LEU A 190 -5.10 7.36 -10.33
CA LEU A 190 -3.63 7.31 -10.37
C LEU A 190 -3.02 6.67 -9.10
N GLU A 191 -3.85 6.46 -8.07
CA GLU A 191 -3.58 5.63 -6.90
C GLU A 191 -4.37 4.32 -7.06
N ASN A 192 -3.80 3.35 -7.79
CA ASN A 192 -4.47 2.08 -8.11
C ASN A 192 -3.64 0.82 -7.76
N VAL A 193 -2.54 0.97 -7.02
CA VAL A 193 -1.66 -0.14 -6.62
C VAL A 193 -2.17 -0.81 -5.34
N LEU A 194 -2.17 -2.14 -5.35
CA LEU A 194 -2.55 -3.01 -4.25
C LEU A 194 -1.37 -3.90 -3.85
N LEU A 195 -0.97 -3.91 -2.58
CA LEU A 195 -0.09 -4.93 -2.01
C LEU A 195 -0.96 -6.06 -1.47
N THR A 196 -0.84 -7.22 -2.11
CA THR A 196 -1.45 -8.48 -1.66
C THR A 196 -0.39 -9.44 -1.16
N ALA A 197 -0.66 -10.21 -0.11
CA ALA A 197 0.22 -11.30 0.29
C ALA A 197 -0.55 -12.44 0.98
N LEU A 198 -0.15 -13.69 0.69
CA LEU A 198 -0.65 -14.90 1.36
C LEU A 198 0.48 -15.58 2.14
N PRO A 199 0.22 -16.30 3.24
CA PRO A 199 1.24 -17.12 3.90
C PRO A 199 1.85 -18.14 2.94
N ASN A 200 3.15 -18.39 3.07
CA ASN A 200 3.79 -19.52 2.41
C ASN A 200 3.39 -20.80 3.15
N HIS A 201 2.34 -21.47 2.67
CA HIS A 201 2.01 -22.80 3.14
C HIS A 201 3.20 -23.73 2.89
N SER A 202 3.69 -24.40 3.93
CA SER A 202 4.69 -25.45 3.80
C SER A 202 4.03 -26.66 3.13
N SER A 203 4.15 -26.75 1.81
CA SER A 203 3.88 -27.99 1.08
C SER A 203 4.73 -29.09 1.70
N SER A 204 4.10 -30.10 2.28
CA SER A 204 4.78 -31.35 2.62
C SER A 204 5.45 -31.90 1.36
N PRO A 205 6.65 -32.49 1.46
CA PRO A 205 7.31 -33.09 0.30
C PRO A 205 6.41 -34.20 -0.25
N GLU A 206 6.13 -34.18 -1.55
CA GLU A 206 5.36 -35.23 -2.22
C GLU A 206 6.13 -36.56 -2.09
N THR A 207 5.62 -37.46 -1.26
CA THR A 207 6.21 -38.79 -1.07
C THR A 207 5.98 -39.61 -2.32
N THR A 208 7.07 -39.94 -3.02
CA THR A 208 7.10 -40.70 -4.28
C THR A 208 6.84 -42.19 -4.06
#